data_AF-A0A5S4H8H3-F1
#
_entry.id   AF-A0A5S4H8H3-F1
#
_cell.length_a   1.000
_cell.length_b   1.000
_cell.length_c   1.000
_cell.angle_alpha   90.00
_cell.angle_beta   90.00
_cell.angle_gamma   90.00
#
_symmetry.space_group_name_H-M   'P 1'
#
loop_
_entity.id
_entity.type
_entity.pdbx_description
1 polymer ?
#
loop_
_entity_poly.entity_id
_entity_poly.type
_entity_poly.pdbx_seq_one_letter_code
_entity_poly.pdbx_strand_id
1 'polypeptide(L)'
;MRLWDGTQIVKPTVDRATSEWATLAEDVDRTTAVLVDQVKQALATAPWGGGAEGMAFKAAHFRNDGPDKMLAKCAEISKGIADAGAKVRKAIDNTLQTDADIKRDLAAGLRVEI
;
A
#
# COMPACT_ATOMS: atom_id res chain seq x y z
N MET A 1 18.83 28.90 15.56
CA MET A 1 18.68 27.74 14.66
C MET A 1 18.29 26.55 15.52
N ARG A 2 16.99 26.17 15.57
CA ARG A 2 16.58 25.00 16.34
C ARG A 2 16.83 23.75 15.49
N LEU A 3 17.83 22.99 15.91
CA LEU A 3 18.07 21.64 15.45
C LEU A 3 16.86 20.79 15.84
N TRP A 4 16.26 20.17 14.84
CA TRP A 4 15.30 19.07 14.97
C TRP A 4 15.94 17.96 15.82
N ASP A 5 15.30 17.55 16.93
CA ASP A 5 15.79 16.50 17.83
C ASP A 5 15.12 15.13 17.58
N GLY A 6 14.28 15.04 16.55
CA GLY A 6 13.55 13.83 16.19
C GLY A 6 12.30 13.54 17.03
N THR A 7 11.93 14.39 17.99
CA THR A 7 10.81 14.11 18.92
C THR A 7 9.46 14.70 18.50
N GLN A 8 9.41 15.57 17.48
CA GLN A 8 8.16 16.19 17.03
C GLN A 8 7.74 15.78 15.61
N ILE A 9 6.47 15.36 15.49
CA ILE A 9 5.79 15.14 14.22
C ILE A 9 5.49 16.50 13.57
N VAL A 10 6.11 16.77 12.42
CA VAL A 10 5.82 17.95 11.61
C VAL A 10 4.57 17.67 10.76
N LYS A 11 3.39 17.93 11.34
CA LYS A 11 2.08 17.57 10.75
C LYS A 11 1.93 17.95 9.27
N PRO A 12 2.29 19.16 8.80
CA PRO A 12 2.14 19.51 7.39
C PRO A 12 2.97 18.66 6.42
N THR A 13 4.16 18.21 6.86
CA THR A 13 5.02 17.34 6.05
C THR A 13 4.43 15.93 5.97
N VAL A 14 3.93 15.42 7.10
CA VAL A 14 3.25 14.11 7.15
C VAL A 14 1.97 14.12 6.33
N ASP A 15 1.13 15.14 6.47
CA ASP A 15 -0.14 15.24 5.75
C ASP A 15 0.10 15.22 4.22
N ARG A 16 1.13 15.95 3.76
CA ARG A 16 1.54 15.95 2.35
C ARG A 16 2.03 14.58 1.89
N ALA A 17 3.00 14.00 2.60
CA ALA A 17 3.56 12.69 2.24
C ALA A 17 2.51 11.57 2.25
N THR A 18 1.58 11.58 3.21
CA THR A 18 0.48 10.60 3.27
C THR A 18 -0.56 10.81 2.19
N SER A 19 -0.75 12.05 1.71
CA SER A 19 -1.60 12.34 0.56
C SER A 19 -0.96 11.87 -0.74
N GLU A 20 0.33 12.16 -0.94
CA GLU A 20 1.11 11.67 -2.09
C GLU A 20 1.13 10.14 -2.14
N TRP A 21 1.32 9.48 -1.00
CA TRP A 21 1.22 8.02 -0.90
C TRP A 21 -0.17 7.51 -1.29
N ALA A 22 -1.24 8.16 -0.85
CA ALA A 22 -2.60 7.73 -1.16
C ALA A 22 -2.86 7.80 -2.68
N THR A 23 -2.46 8.89 -3.34
CA THR A 23 -2.56 9.03 -4.79
C THR A 23 -1.75 7.96 -5.51
N LEU A 24 -0.51 7.71 -5.09
CA LEU A 24 0.32 6.66 -5.68
C LEU A 24 -0.28 5.26 -5.48
N ALA A 25 -0.83 4.97 -4.31
CA ALA A 25 -1.45 3.68 -4.02
C ALA A 25 -2.69 3.45 -4.89
N GLU A 26 -3.51 4.48 -5.09
CA GLU A 26 -4.68 4.43 -5.98
C GLU A 26 -4.26 4.20 -7.44
N ASP A 27 -3.23 4.90 -7.90
CA ASP A 27 -2.69 4.71 -9.25
C ASP A 27 -2.14 3.30 -9.44
N VAL A 28 -1.37 2.79 -8.48
CA VAL A 28 -0.84 1.42 -8.52
C VAL A 28 -1.97 0.40 -8.56
N ASP A 29 -3.01 0.54 -7.74
CA ASP A 29 -4.13 -0.38 -7.71
C ASP A 29 -4.88 -0.40 -9.05
N ARG A 30 -5.23 0.79 -9.56
CA ARG A 30 -5.90 0.97 -10.86
C ARG A 30 -5.08 0.39 -12.01
N THR A 31 -3.80 0.73 -12.09
CA THR A 31 -2.92 0.24 -13.17
C THR A 31 -2.71 -1.27 -13.06
N THR A 32 -2.54 -1.80 -11.85
CA THR A 32 -2.39 -3.24 -11.64
C THR A 32 -3.64 -4.00 -12.11
N ALA A 33 -4.83 -3.53 -11.76
CA ALA A 33 -6.08 -4.15 -12.20
C ALA A 33 -6.20 -4.20 -13.73
N VAL A 34 -5.90 -3.09 -14.41
CA VAL A 34 -5.92 -3.01 -15.88
C VAL A 34 -4.92 -3.99 -16.51
N LEU A 35 -3.68 -4.03 -16.03
CA LEU A 35 -2.65 -4.91 -16.58
C LEU A 35 -2.98 -6.39 -16.34
N VAL A 36 -3.51 -6.74 -15.17
CA VAL A 36 -3.94 -8.10 -14.86
C VAL A 36 -5.03 -8.56 -15.83
N ASP A 37 -6.02 -7.70 -16.10
CA ASP A 37 -7.09 -8.02 -17.04
C ASP A 37 -6.57 -8.16 -18.48
N GLN A 38 -5.62 -7.32 -18.90
CA GLN A 38 -4.98 -7.44 -20.21
C GLN A 38 -4.23 -8.77 -20.36
N VAL A 39 -3.49 -9.20 -19.33
CA VAL A 39 -2.81 -10.51 -19.36
C VAL A 39 -3.83 -11.65 -19.43
N LYS A 40 -4.89 -11.60 -18.63
CA LYS A 40 -5.94 -12.64 -18.66
C LYS A 40 -6.61 -12.73 -20.03
N GLN A 41 -6.90 -11.59 -20.66
CA GLN A 41 -7.46 -11.54 -22.01
C GLN A 41 -6.48 -12.14 -23.02
N ALA A 42 -5.20 -11.78 -22.96
CA ALA A 42 -4.17 -12.32 -23.85
C ALA A 42 -3.97 -13.84 -23.67
N LEU A 43 -4.12 -14.37 -22.46
CA LEU A 43 -4.09 -15.81 -22.21
C LEU A 43 -5.37 -16.50 -22.72
N ALA A 44 -6.52 -15.84 -22.61
CA ALA A 44 -7.80 -16.39 -23.06
C ALA A 44 -7.89 -16.54 -24.59
N THR A 45 -7.18 -15.72 -25.37
CA THR A 45 -7.14 -15.84 -26.84
C THR A 45 -6.41 -17.09 -27.31
N ALA A 46 -5.67 -17.78 -26.43
CA ALA A 46 -4.97 -19.03 -26.70
C ALA A 46 -4.18 -19.07 -28.03
N PRO A 47 -3.27 -18.11 -28.29
CA PRO A 47 -2.58 -17.96 -29.58
C PRO A 47 -1.62 -19.11 -29.93
N TRP A 48 -1.35 -20.01 -28.97
CA TRP A 48 -0.42 -21.13 -29.11
C TRP A 48 -0.94 -22.30 -29.95
N GLY A 49 -2.22 -22.31 -30.33
CA GLY A 49 -2.82 -23.34 -31.20
C GLY A 49 -3.02 -24.71 -30.52
N GLY A 50 -3.65 -25.64 -31.24
CA GLY A 50 -4.00 -26.98 -30.75
C GLY A 50 -2.99 -28.09 -31.09
N GLY A 51 -1.89 -27.74 -31.78
CA GLY A 51 -0.83 -28.70 -32.14
C GLY A 51 -0.03 -29.18 -30.92
N ALA A 52 0.88 -30.14 -31.16
CA ALA A 52 1.72 -30.71 -30.10
C ALA A 52 2.57 -29.64 -29.40
N GLU A 53 3.05 -28.66 -30.15
CA GLU A 53 3.81 -27.50 -29.67
C GLU A 53 2.96 -26.60 -28.77
N GLY A 54 1.73 -26.31 -29.18
CA GLY A 54 0.79 -25.49 -28.41
C GLY A 54 0.38 -26.13 -27.09
N MET A 55 0.16 -27.45 -27.11
CA MET A 55 -0.14 -28.24 -25.92
C MET A 55 1.06 -28.31 -24.96
N ALA A 56 2.27 -28.48 -25.48
CA ALA A 56 3.50 -28.46 -24.69
C ALA A 56 3.74 -27.10 -24.04
N PHE A 57 3.53 -26.01 -24.79
CA PHE A 57 3.59 -24.65 -24.24
C PHE A 57 2.59 -24.46 -23.12
N LYS A 58 1.31 -24.82 -23.32
CA LYS A 58 0.27 -24.68 -22.29
C LYS A 58 0.63 -25.45 -21.02
N ALA A 59 1.11 -26.70 -21.15
CA ALA A 59 1.52 -27.52 -20.02
C ALA A 59 2.73 -26.96 -19.26
N ALA A 60 3.67 -26.30 -19.95
CA ALA A 60 4.81 -25.66 -19.32
C ALA A 60 4.43 -24.31 -18.69
N HIS A 61 3.69 -23.47 -19.42
CA HIS A 61 3.33 -22.11 -19.04
C HIS A 61 2.41 -22.09 -17.82
N PHE A 62 1.42 -22.97 -17.76
CA PHE A 62 0.44 -23.05 -16.65
C PHE A 62 0.85 -24.03 -15.53
N ARG A 63 2.11 -24.52 -15.53
CA ARG A 63 2.59 -25.42 -14.48
C ARG A 63 2.69 -24.68 -13.14
N ASN A 64 2.27 -25.32 -12.05
CA ASN A 64 2.35 -24.78 -10.68
C ASN A 64 1.70 -23.38 -10.53
N ASP A 65 0.45 -23.26 -10.99
CA ASP A 65 -0.32 -22.01 -11.03
C ASP A 65 0.22 -20.93 -11.97
N GLY A 66 1.33 -21.20 -12.69
CA GLY A 66 1.79 -20.44 -13.85
C GLY A 66 1.68 -18.91 -13.71
N PRO A 67 1.09 -18.22 -14.71
CA PRO A 67 0.86 -16.78 -14.64
C PRO A 67 -0.12 -16.38 -13.55
N ASP A 68 -1.10 -17.23 -13.20
CA ASP A 68 -2.15 -16.90 -12.22
C ASP A 68 -1.54 -16.59 -10.85
N LYS A 69 -0.47 -17.30 -10.46
CA LYS A 69 0.28 -17.01 -9.24
C LYS A 69 0.93 -15.63 -9.26
N MET A 70 1.53 -15.24 -10.39
CA MET A 70 2.12 -13.91 -10.54
C MET A 70 1.04 -12.84 -10.48
N LEU A 71 -0.07 -13.03 -11.20
CA LEU A 71 -1.20 -12.09 -11.23
C LEU A 71 -1.82 -11.90 -9.84
N ALA A 72 -2.02 -12.99 -9.10
CA ALA A 72 -2.50 -12.93 -7.72
C ALA A 72 -1.52 -12.16 -6.81
N LYS A 73 -0.22 -12.37 -6.98
CA LYS A 73 0.81 -11.64 -6.21
C LYS A 73 0.85 -10.14 -6.54
N CYS A 74 0.64 -9.75 -7.79
CA CYS A 74 0.52 -8.34 -8.15
C CYS A 74 -0.65 -7.66 -7.41
N ALA A 75 -1.82 -8.30 -7.37
CA ALA A 75 -2.98 -7.78 -6.64
C ALA A 75 -2.77 -7.74 -5.11
N GLU A 76 -2.08 -8.73 -4.55
CA GLU A 76 -1.73 -8.75 -3.13
C GLU A 76 -0.79 -7.60 -2.76
N ILE A 77 0.22 -7.34 -3.61
CA ILE A 77 1.20 -6.26 -3.39
C ILE A 77 0.53 -4.89 -3.55
N SER A 78 -0.33 -4.68 -4.57
CA SER A 78 -1.02 -3.39 -4.76
C SER A 78 -1.89 -3.06 -3.53
N LYS A 79 -2.63 -4.05 -3.02
CA LYS A 79 -3.39 -3.93 -1.78
C LYS A 79 -2.49 -3.65 -0.57
N GLY A 80 -1.35 -4.34 -0.46
CA GLY A 80 -0.38 -4.12 0.61
C GLY A 80 0.17 -2.69 0.66
N ILE A 81 0.39 -2.07 -0.51
CA ILE A 81 0.82 -0.67 -0.64
C ILE A 81 -0.25 0.28 -0.10
N ALA A 82 -1.53 0.07 -0.45
CA ALA A 82 -2.64 0.87 0.08
C ALA A 82 -2.77 0.74 1.61
N ASP A 83 -2.74 -0.49 2.11
CA ASP A 83 -2.87 -0.78 3.55
C ASP A 83 -1.73 -0.16 4.38
N ALA A 84 -0.50 -0.13 3.85
CA ALA A 84 0.64 0.47 4.52
C ALA A 84 0.43 1.97 4.81
N GLY A 85 -0.10 2.71 3.83
CA GLY A 85 -0.39 4.13 3.99
C GLY A 85 -1.43 4.40 5.08
N ALA A 86 -2.49 3.59 5.12
CA ALA A 86 -3.52 3.69 6.16
C ALA A 86 -2.96 3.42 7.57
N LYS A 87 -2.09 2.41 7.70
CA LYS A 87 -1.43 2.08 8.98
C LYS A 87 -0.52 3.21 9.47
N VAL A 88 0.26 3.82 8.57
CA VAL A 88 1.12 4.96 8.91
C VAL A 88 0.31 6.15 9.38
N ARG A 89 -0.77 6.52 8.66
CA ARG A 89 -1.66 7.62 9.06
C ARG A 89 -2.22 7.40 10.46
N LYS A 90 -2.77 6.20 10.72
CA LYS A 90 -3.31 5.84 12.04
C LYS A 90 -2.26 5.93 13.15
N ALA A 91 -1.04 5.46 12.89
CA ALA A 91 0.05 5.52 13.89
C ALA A 91 0.44 6.97 14.24
N ILE A 92 0.43 7.86 13.25
CA ILE A 92 0.74 9.28 13.44
C ILE A 92 -0.39 9.97 14.21
N ASP A 93 -1.65 9.75 13.81
CA ASP A 93 -2.80 10.32 14.51
C ASP A 93 -2.84 9.89 15.98
N ASN A 94 -2.59 8.61 16.27
CA ASN A 94 -2.50 8.10 17.63
C ASN A 94 -1.38 8.76 18.45
N THR A 95 -0.21 8.97 17.85
CA THR A 95 0.92 9.62 18.51
C THR A 95 0.59 11.08 18.83
N LEU A 96 0.04 11.81 17.87
CA LEU A 96 -0.36 13.21 18.05
C LEU A 96 -1.44 13.37 19.12
N GLN A 97 -2.41 12.45 19.16
CA GLN A 97 -3.45 12.44 20.17
C GLN A 97 -2.87 12.18 21.57
N THR A 98 -1.97 11.19 21.68
CA THR A 98 -1.30 10.86 22.95
C THR A 98 -0.51 12.06 23.49
N ASP A 99 0.23 12.76 22.61
CA ASP A 99 0.95 13.98 22.97
C ASP A 99 0.03 15.10 23.45
N ALA A 100 -1.14 15.25 22.81
CA ALA A 100 -2.14 16.25 23.20
C ALA A 100 -2.76 15.93 24.56
N ASP A 101 -3.04 14.65 24.84
CA ASP A 101 -3.59 14.20 26.12
C ASP A 101 -2.57 14.37 27.25
N ILE A 102 -1.30 13.99 27.05
CA ILE A 102 -0.22 14.23 28.03
C ILE A 102 -0.09 15.72 28.35
N LYS A 103 -0.11 16.60 27.33
CA LYS A 103 -0.06 18.06 27.55
C LYS A 103 -1.25 18.57 28.34
N ARG A 104 -2.45 18.03 28.07
CA ARG A 104 -3.67 18.39 28.81
C ARG A 104 -3.57 17.98 30.27
N ASP A 105 -3.11 16.77 30.54
CA ASP A 105 -2.97 16.22 31.89
C ASP A 105 -1.92 16.98 32.70
N LEU A 106 -0.76 17.28 32.10
CA LEU A 106 0.28 18.11 32.74
C LEU A 106 -0.24 19.51 33.07
N ALA A 107 -0.98 20.15 32.15
CA ALA A 107 -1.56 21.46 32.37
C ALA A 107 -2.67 21.45 33.45
N ALA A 108 -3.40 20.33 33.58
CA ALA A 108 -4.40 20.15 34.62
C ALA A 108 -3.75 19.91 35.99
N GLY A 109 -2.73 19.06 36.09
CA GLY A 109 -1.99 18.80 37.33
C GLY A 109 -1.30 20.06 37.88
N LEU A 110 -0.71 20.89 37.01
CA LEU A 110 -0.08 22.16 37.39
C LEU A 110 -1.08 23.21 37.92
N ARG A 111 -2.38 23.05 37.64
CA ARG A 111 -3.45 23.96 38.11
C ARG A 111 -4.05 23.53 39.45
N VAL A 112 -3.78 22.32 39.94
CA VAL A 112 -4.30 21.80 41.21
C VAL A 112 -3.38 22.17 42.39
N GLU A 113 -2.12 22.56 42.13
CA GLU A 113 -1.12 22.89 43.15
C GLU A 113 -0.95 24.40 43.45
N ILE A 114 -1.94 25.25 43.14
CA ILE A 114 -1.92 26.70 43.47
C ILE A 114 -3.09 27.07 44.37
#